data_AF-A0A920QFL8-F1
#
_entry.id   AF-A0A920QFL8-F1
#
_cell.length_a   1.000
_cell.length_b   1.000
_cell.length_c   1.000
_cell.angle_alpha   90.00
_cell.angle_beta   90.00
_cell.angle_gamma   90.00
#
_symmetry.space_group_name_H-M   'P 1'
#
loop_
_entity.id
_entity.type
_entity.pdbx_description
1 polymer ?
#
loop_
_entity_poly.entity_id
_entity_poly.type
_entity_poly.pdbx_seq_one_letter_code
_entity_poly.pdbx_strand_id
1 'polypeptide(L)'
;MQGTSIPYVTTSRFGSGKVLMKPGDKGHGIIAAGAVRAVMEAAGITDISVKCLGSRNPNNLVRSTLIGLYNLRSNEWTAKARGKDINYINGSKKMAQKIKVTQIRSRIGSQKNQIASLVG
;
A
#
# COMPACT_ATOMS: atom_id res chain seq x y z
N MET A 1 -7.61 -1.65 3.11
CA MET A 1 -7.85 -0.51 2.19
C MET A 1 -6.71 0.47 2.33
N GLN A 2 -5.78 0.50 1.36
CA GLN A 2 -4.93 1.68 1.11
C GLN A 2 -5.71 2.55 0.13
N GLY A 3 -6.82 3.15 0.59
CA GLY A 3 -7.77 3.84 -0.31
C GLY A 3 -7.40 5.28 -0.61
N THR A 4 -6.51 5.86 0.19
CA THR A 4 -6.27 7.31 0.26
C THR A 4 -4.80 7.70 0.16
N SER A 5 -3.88 6.73 0.12
CA SER A 5 -2.43 6.94 0.14
C SER A 5 -1.68 6.04 -0.84
N ILE A 6 -0.42 6.36 -1.10
CA ILE A 6 0.49 5.61 -1.99
C ILE A 6 0.98 4.29 -1.34
N PRO A 7 1.36 3.26 -2.12
CA PRO A 7 1.70 1.95 -1.56
C PRO A 7 3.06 1.90 -0.84
N TYR A 8 4.03 2.70 -1.29
CA TYR A 8 5.39 2.73 -0.73
C TYR A 8 6.05 4.09 -0.96
N VAL A 9 7.10 4.36 -0.18
CA VAL A 9 7.91 5.58 -0.32
C VAL A 9 8.60 5.58 -1.69
N THR A 10 8.46 6.65 -2.45
CA THR A 10 9.07 6.80 -3.77
C THR A 10 9.77 8.14 -3.90
N THR A 11 10.93 8.13 -4.57
CA THR A 11 11.60 9.35 -5.01
C THR A 11 11.54 9.43 -6.52
N SER A 12 11.10 10.56 -7.05
CA SER A 12 11.09 10.84 -8.49
C SER A 12 11.90 12.09 -8.80
N ARG A 13 12.32 12.23 -10.07
CA ARG A 13 13.05 13.38 -10.56
C ARG A 13 12.64 13.71 -11.99
N PHE A 14 12.51 15.00 -12.29
CA PHE A 14 12.41 15.52 -13.64
C PHE A 14 13.26 16.79 -13.78
N GLY A 15 14.21 16.79 -14.71
CA GLY A 15 15.16 17.89 -14.87
C GLY A 15 15.88 18.23 -13.56
N SER A 16 15.70 19.46 -13.07
CA SER A 16 16.24 19.93 -11.78
C SER A 16 15.32 19.69 -10.57
N GLY A 17 14.07 19.28 -10.78
CA GLY A 17 13.10 19.02 -9.71
C GLY A 17 13.20 17.57 -9.21
N LYS A 18 13.29 17.38 -7.89
CA LYS A 18 13.26 16.07 -7.24
C LYS A 18 12.18 16.07 -6.16
N VAL A 19 11.39 15.01 -6.09
CA VAL A 19 10.26 14.89 -5.17
C VAL A 19 10.35 13.56 -4.44
N LEU A 20 10.30 13.62 -3.12
CA LEU A 20 10.15 12.47 -2.24
C LEU A 20 8.70 12.40 -1.78
N MET A 21 8.04 11.28 -2.04
CA MET A 21 6.67 11.00 -1.64
C MET A 21 6.67 9.88 -0.60
N LYS A 22 6.01 10.11 0.53
CA LYS A 22 5.88 9.17 1.63
C LYS A 22 4.39 8.96 1.93
N PRO A 23 3.92 7.70 2.08
CA PRO A 23 2.55 7.43 2.47
C PRO A 23 2.25 8.00 3.86
N GLY A 24 1.02 8.46 4.03
CA GLY A 24 0.45 8.92 5.30
C GLY A 24 -0.53 7.90 5.87
N ASP A 25 -0.73 7.95 7.18
CA ASP A 25 -1.81 7.20 7.84
C ASP A 25 -3.18 7.84 7.54
N LYS A 26 -4.27 7.14 7.85
CA LYS A 26 -5.63 7.66 7.59
C LYS A 26 -5.86 8.97 8.35
N GLY A 27 -6.27 10.02 7.63
CA GLY A 27 -6.51 11.34 8.21
C GLY A 27 -5.26 12.20 8.36
N HIS A 28 -4.13 11.78 7.77
CA HIS A 28 -2.90 12.56 7.72
C HIS A 28 -3.04 13.81 6.84
N GLY A 29 -3.92 13.77 5.84
CA GLY A 29 -4.11 14.89 4.92
C GLY A 29 -2.96 15.04 3.93
N ILE A 30 -3.05 16.09 3.10
CA ILE A 30 -2.03 16.40 2.08
C ILE A 30 -1.04 17.40 2.64
N ILE A 31 0.21 16.97 2.84
CA ILE A 31 1.34 17.81 3.22
C ILE A 31 2.29 17.90 2.03
N ALA A 32 2.11 18.93 1.19
CA ALA A 32 2.90 19.14 -0.03
C ALA A 32 3.04 20.63 -0.37
N ALA A 33 4.01 20.97 -1.22
CA ALA A 33 4.12 22.31 -1.82
C ALA A 33 2.94 22.57 -2.75
N GLY A 34 2.49 23.83 -2.89
CA GLY A 34 1.25 24.18 -3.60
C GLY A 34 1.06 23.54 -4.97
N ALA A 35 2.10 23.59 -5.83
CA ALA A 35 2.05 22.96 -7.15
C ALA A 35 1.86 21.44 -7.11
N VAL A 36 2.46 20.77 -6.13
CA VAL A 36 2.34 19.32 -5.94
C VAL A 36 1.01 18.97 -5.25
N ARG A 37 0.53 19.84 -4.35
CA ARG A 37 -0.76 19.68 -3.68
C ARG A 37 -1.91 19.61 -4.70
N ALA A 38 -1.93 20.52 -5.66
CA ALA A 38 -2.93 20.52 -6.73
C ALA A 38 -2.95 19.20 -7.52
N VAL A 39 -1.76 18.62 -7.78
CA VAL A 39 -1.65 17.32 -8.45
C VAL A 39 -2.19 16.18 -7.58
N MET A 40 -1.90 16.19 -6.28
CA MET A 40 -2.38 15.15 -5.36
C MET A 40 -3.89 15.20 -5.18
N GLU A 41 -4.45 16.41 -5.06
CA GLU A 41 -5.91 16.63 -4.99
C GLU A 41 -6.58 16.15 -6.29
N ALA A 42 -6.03 16.48 -7.45
CA ALA A 42 -6.54 16.00 -8.74
C ALA A 42 -6.42 14.47 -8.91
N ALA A 43 -5.41 13.86 -8.31
CA ALA A 43 -5.23 12.40 -8.31
C ALA A 43 -6.12 11.66 -7.29
N GLY A 44 -6.86 12.38 -6.45
CA GLY A 44 -7.70 11.80 -5.39
C GLY A 44 -6.90 11.23 -4.20
N ILE A 45 -5.63 11.61 -4.04
CA ILE A 45 -4.78 11.18 -2.93
C ILE A 45 -4.97 12.16 -1.77
N THR A 46 -5.52 11.70 -0.66
CA THR A 46 -5.83 12.56 0.48
C THR A 46 -4.84 12.46 1.61
N ASP A 47 -4.10 11.36 1.75
CA ASP A 47 -3.18 11.11 2.87
C ASP A 47 -1.75 10.93 2.36
N ILE A 48 -0.95 11.99 2.33
CA ILE A 48 0.43 11.92 1.81
C ILE A 48 1.33 13.03 2.35
N SER A 49 2.60 12.68 2.57
CA SER A 49 3.66 13.65 2.85
C SER A 49 4.62 13.73 1.68
N VAL A 50 4.83 14.93 1.17
CA VAL A 50 5.71 15.19 0.04
C VAL A 50 6.76 16.22 0.40
N LYS A 51 8.02 15.89 0.13
CA LYS A 51 9.14 16.82 0.26
C LYS A 51 9.76 17.06 -1.11
N CYS A 52 9.81 18.33 -1.51
CA CYS A 52 10.58 18.76 -2.67
C CYS A 52 12.05 18.87 -2.27
N LEU A 53 12.93 18.20 -3.01
CA LEU A 53 14.37 18.18 -2.82
C LEU A 53 15.02 18.90 -4.01
N GLY A 54 15.99 19.77 -3.76
CA GLY A 54 16.66 20.52 -4.83
C GLY A 54 15.81 21.68 -5.37
N SER A 55 15.65 21.77 -6.70
CA SER A 55 15.00 22.91 -7.35
C SER A 55 13.51 23.01 -7.01
N ARG A 56 13.04 24.24 -6.78
CA ARG A 56 11.64 24.57 -6.44
C ARG A 56 10.84 25.10 -7.63
N ASN A 57 11.34 24.96 -8.86
CA ASN A 57 10.60 25.38 -10.06
C ASN A 57 9.29 24.55 -10.19
N PRO A 58 8.11 25.19 -10.13
CA PRO A 58 6.81 24.50 -10.16
C PRO A 58 6.63 23.56 -11.35
N ASN A 59 7.08 23.95 -12.55
CA ASN A 59 6.92 23.14 -13.76
C ASN A 59 7.65 21.80 -13.66
N ASN A 60 8.87 21.83 -13.11
CA ASN A 60 9.67 20.62 -12.92
C ASN A 60 9.13 19.77 -11.75
N LEU A 61 8.63 20.40 -10.69
CA LEU A 61 8.01 19.69 -9.56
C LEU A 61 6.75 18.95 -9.98
N VAL A 62 5.87 19.56 -10.76
CA VAL A 62 4.65 18.93 -11.29
C VAL A 62 5.02 17.72 -12.16
N ARG A 63 5.93 17.89 -13.12
CA ARG A 63 6.39 16.79 -13.99
C ARG A 63 7.07 15.66 -13.21
N SER A 64 7.92 16.01 -12.25
CA SER A 64 8.55 15.02 -11.36
C SER A 64 7.50 14.24 -10.57
N THR A 65 6.46 14.93 -10.07
CA THR A 65 5.37 14.29 -9.33
C THR A 65 4.59 13.32 -10.21
N LEU A 66 4.23 13.72 -11.43
CA LEU A 66 3.51 12.87 -12.38
C LEU A 66 4.31 11.60 -12.73
N ILE A 67 5.61 11.72 -12.97
CA ILE A 67 6.49 10.57 -13.19
C ILE A 67 6.52 9.66 -11.96
N GLY A 68 6.57 10.24 -10.77
CA GLY A 68 6.53 9.50 -9.52
C GLY A 68 5.26 8.68 -9.37
N LEU A 69 4.10 9.28 -9.64
CA LEU A 69 2.80 8.60 -9.58
C LEU A 69 2.67 7.52 -10.66
N TYR A 70 3.14 7.78 -11.88
CA TYR A 70 3.10 6.82 -12.98
C TYR A 70 3.94 5.56 -12.70
N ASN A 71 5.05 5.71 -11.99
CA ASN A 71 5.96 4.61 -11.66
C ASN A 71 5.50 3.80 -10.42
N LEU A 72 4.41 4.20 -9.75
CA LEU A 72 3.84 3.40 -8.68
C LEU A 72 3.28 2.10 -9.26
N ARG A 73 3.62 0.98 -8.62
CA ARG A 73 3.08 -0.33 -8.95
C ARG A 73 2.26 -0.85 -7.79
N SER A 74 1.19 -1.58 -8.10
CA SER A 74 0.44 -2.28 -7.05
C SER A 74 1.23 -3.48 -6.54
N ASN A 75 1.02 -3.82 -5.27
CA ASN A 75 1.65 -5.00 -4.66
C ASN A 75 1.21 -6.29 -5.40
N GLU A 76 -0.03 -6.35 -5.87
CA GLU A 76 -0.57 -7.44 -6.69
C GLU A 76 0.16 -7.60 -8.01
N TRP A 77 0.39 -6.50 -8.72
CA TRP A 77 1.12 -6.51 -9.98
C TRP A 77 2.56 -6.97 -9.76
N THR A 78 3.19 -6.49 -8.69
CA THR A 78 4.54 -6.89 -8.31
C THR A 78 4.62 -8.37 -7.91
N ALA A 79 3.57 -8.91 -7.29
CA ALA A 79 3.46 -10.33 -6.92
C ALA A 79 3.42 -11.23 -8.14
N LYS A 80 2.53 -10.91 -9.08
CA LYS A 80 2.39 -11.61 -10.37
C LYS A 80 3.67 -11.54 -11.18
N ALA A 81 4.27 -10.35 -11.32
CA ALA A 81 5.51 -10.17 -12.07
C ALA A 81 6.69 -10.97 -11.50
N ARG A 82 6.68 -11.26 -10.19
CA ARG A 82 7.73 -12.03 -9.50
C ARG A 82 7.38 -13.51 -9.32
N GLY A 83 6.20 -13.97 -9.74
CA GLY A 83 5.74 -15.34 -9.54
C GLY A 83 5.59 -15.74 -8.06
N LYS A 84 5.30 -14.79 -7.17
CA LYS A 84 5.16 -15.02 -5.73
C LYS A 84 3.76 -14.67 -5.26
N ASP A 85 3.32 -15.31 -4.18
CA ASP A 85 2.08 -14.94 -3.51
C ASP A 85 2.13 -13.52 -2.96
N ILE A 86 0.98 -12.84 -2.95
CA ILE A 86 0.85 -11.46 -2.44
C ILE A 86 1.31 -11.33 -0.98
N ASN A 87 1.12 -12.39 -0.19
CA ASN A 87 1.50 -12.47 1.22
C ASN A 87 3.03 -12.39 1.41
N TYR A 88 3.81 -12.82 0.41
CA TYR A 88 5.26 -12.75 0.44
C TYR A 88 5.78 -11.31 0.28
N ILE A 89 5.09 -10.48 -0.52
CA ILE A 89 5.50 -9.10 -0.81
C ILE A 89 5.10 -8.12 0.29
N ASN A 90 3.98 -8.37 0.96
CA ASN A 90 3.49 -7.50 2.03
C ASN A 90 4.33 -7.53 3.32
N GLY A 91 5.46 -8.27 3.35
CA GLY A 91 6.51 -8.14 4.36
C GLY A 91 6.00 -8.00 5.80
N SER A 92 5.53 -9.09 6.40
CA SER A 92 5.59 -9.35 7.85
C SER A 92 5.45 -8.15 8.82
N LYS A 93 4.42 -7.31 8.68
CA LYS A 93 3.82 -6.54 9.79
C LYS A 93 2.35 -6.88 9.96
N LYS A 94 2.10 -8.18 10.15
CA LYS A 94 0.98 -8.81 10.89
C LYS A 94 1.15 -10.33 10.85
N MET A 95 2.24 -10.82 11.44
CA MET A 95 2.37 -12.23 11.84
C MET A 95 2.37 -12.34 13.38
N ALA A 96 1.49 -11.55 14.01
CA ALA A 96 1.17 -11.65 15.44
C ALA A 96 -0.35 -11.49 15.64
N GLN A 97 -1.14 -12.21 14.84
CA GLN A 97 -2.50 -12.62 15.21
C GLN A 97 -2.70 -14.06 14.72
N LYS A 98 -1.86 -14.96 15.23
CA LYS A 98 -2.21 -16.37 15.40
C LYS A 98 -2.83 -16.46 16.80
N ILE A 99 -3.84 -17.31 16.96
CA ILE A 99 -4.93 -17.30 17.96
C ILE A 99 -6.04 -16.36 17.45
N LYS A 100 -7.12 -16.82 16.78
CA LYS A 100 -8.00 -17.92 17.19
C LYS A 100 -9.05 -18.31 16.11
N VAL A 101 -8.66 -18.68 14.87
CA VAL A 101 -9.66 -19.13 13.86
C VAL A 101 -9.40 -20.54 13.29
N THR A 102 -8.32 -21.22 13.70
CA THR A 102 -8.12 -22.65 13.38
C THR A 102 -8.89 -23.58 14.34
N GLN A 103 -9.35 -23.07 15.48
CA GLN A 103 -9.99 -23.88 16.54
C GLN A 103 -11.48 -24.19 16.33
N ILE A 104 -12.15 -23.57 15.35
CA ILE A 104 -13.59 -23.84 15.08
C ILE A 104 -13.76 -24.95 14.03
N ARG A 105 -12.81 -25.11 13.09
CA ARG A 105 -12.87 -26.21 12.10
C ARG A 105 -12.37 -27.56 12.65
N SER A 106 -11.49 -27.57 13.65
CA SER A 106 -11.04 -28.83 14.29
C SER A 106 -12.09 -29.47 15.19
N ARG A 107 -13.07 -28.70 15.68
CA ARG A 107 -14.08 -29.20 16.63
C ARG A 107 -15.32 -29.82 15.97
N ILE A 108 -15.61 -29.46 14.72
CA ILE A 108 -16.78 -30.00 13.98
C ILE A 108 -16.41 -31.27 13.18
N GLY A 109 -15.15 -31.38 12.71
CA GLY A 109 -14.72 -32.55 11.93
C GLY A 109 -14.57 -33.84 12.73
N SER A 110 -14.18 -33.75 14.01
CA SER A 110 -13.92 -34.94 14.85
C SER A 110 -15.17 -35.61 15.41
N GLN A 111 -16.29 -34.89 15.56
CA GLN A 111 -17.53 -35.47 16.11
C GLN A 111 -18.37 -36.20 15.06
N LYS A 112 -18.28 -35.86 13.76
CA LYS A 112 -19.02 -36.59 12.72
C LYS A 112 -18.60 -38.07 12.63
N ASN A 113 -17.32 -38.38 12.84
CA ASN A 113 -16.84 -39.76 12.82
C ASN A 113 -17.14 -40.54 14.11
N GLN A 114 -17.34 -39.88 15.25
CA GLN A 114 -17.72 -40.57 16.49
C GLN A 114 -19.20 -40.97 16.53
N ILE A 115 -20.08 -40.21 15.86
CA ILE A 115 -21.51 -40.53 15.82
C ILE A 115 -21.77 -41.68 14.82
N ALA A 116 -20.99 -41.75 13.74
CA ALA A 116 -21.10 -42.80 12.73
C ALA A 116 -20.71 -44.20 13.25
N SER A 117 -19.91 -44.30 14.32
CA SER A 117 -19.48 -45.57 14.91
C SER A 117 -20.33 -46.05 16.09
N LEU A 118 -21.35 -45.28 16.50
CA LEU A 118 -22.19 -45.58 17.68
C LEU A 118 -23.62 -45.99 17.31
N VAL A 119 -24.03 -45.81 16.05
CA VAL A 119 -25.37 -46.17 15.55
C VAL A 119 -25.27 -47.09 14.32
N GLY A 120 -24.16 -47.79 14.17
CA GLY A 120 -23.93 -48.82 13.14
C GLY A 120 -23.70 -50.17 13.79
#